data_AF-A0A540VPK1-F1
#
_entry.id   AF-A0A540VPK1-F1
#
_cell.length_a   1.000
_cell.length_b   1.000
_cell.length_c   1.000
_cell.angle_alpha   90.00
_cell.angle_beta   90.00
_cell.angle_gamma   90.00
#
_symmetry.space_group_name_H-M   'P 1'
#
loop_
_entity.id
_entity.type
_entity.pdbx_description
1 polymer ?
#
loop_
_entity_poly.entity_id
_entity_poly.type
_entity_poly.pdbx_seq_one_letter_code
_entity_poly.pdbx_strand_id
1 'polypeptide(L)'
;MRADADGQFTWTPASALADGVHRVEAVVVDIAGNRSDPSDEFSLTVDSTAPDPAVIDGVSATASDSAGSIVNRLEDQVLRGSGEANATLGVYQDGVLLGETLVNQFGQWSFDMRYARNDDGSIDIETETPLASGSYNFTTRQTDEAGNTSAESSAFAVTVDTSPLAVLTSYDGSGTAPTTDDYAAAGLDDVSSGTVDELNSFLGSLETEDKDSADDIQAMVDAYNTLLATAAGENPEPALGESDFDALGISGVDNTNITAVVEVVRLSSDDGSDVSSPSALGAMVDSAESLAAGFYIRDYAEGDGIGTDEDDNDFTMDPPTLDQYLQVGVTGMDAGTDAENTQLLGAVNSALLTAPVNGAIASEKETLQAVIDAYTAILVHSTTDATGGPSADDYAVIGAELDVAVQSGDGFDLFDEAIGSAGKDAIDTVPEIEALASTAARVMETVNVGSADPALTAAELTDLGLTGVTEDNINAVVDAIAAKTSTSDVASLTDLQTVAGTGAQAHTDALAVIERYAEEDGSDPSDGNAFVTPSAADYRAAGVDLSTQTVPFDSSDFATALNTVLAAASVEGADVDTTAELTPMVETYATILAAADAGTALSLDETDYALLGLTDVAADANAATLLSNALP
;
A
#
# COMPACT_ATOMS: atom_id res chain seq x y z
N MET A 1 86.19 -18.05 -35.13
CA MET A 1 86.09 -16.70 -34.52
C MET A 1 87.10 -16.57 -33.37
N ARG A 2 87.43 -15.35 -32.96
CA ARG A 2 88.22 -15.07 -31.74
C ARG A 2 87.38 -14.16 -30.84
N ALA A 3 87.34 -14.45 -29.55
CA ALA A 3 86.77 -13.53 -28.58
C ALA A 3 87.67 -12.29 -28.43
N ASP A 4 87.09 -11.14 -28.09
CA ASP A 4 87.81 -9.90 -27.79
C ASP A 4 88.43 -9.92 -26.38
N ALA A 5 89.04 -8.79 -25.99
CA ALA A 5 89.71 -8.67 -24.69
C ALA A 5 88.77 -8.79 -23.49
N ASP A 6 87.47 -8.59 -23.70
CA ASP A 6 86.42 -8.69 -22.69
C ASP A 6 85.70 -10.06 -22.75
N GLY A 7 86.12 -10.95 -23.65
CA GLY A 7 85.55 -12.29 -23.80
C GLY A 7 84.31 -12.35 -24.69
N GLN A 8 83.95 -11.26 -25.38
CA GLN A 8 82.80 -11.25 -26.29
C GLN A 8 83.17 -11.78 -27.68
N PHE A 9 82.21 -12.41 -28.35
CA PHE A 9 82.38 -12.85 -29.73
C PHE A 9 81.10 -12.60 -30.52
N THR A 10 81.26 -12.41 -31.83
CA THR A 10 80.15 -12.44 -32.78
C THR A 10 80.34 -13.64 -33.69
N TRP A 11 79.27 -14.40 -33.86
CA TRP A 11 79.21 -15.48 -34.84
C TRP A 11 78.17 -15.13 -35.89
N THR A 12 78.58 -15.20 -37.16
CA THR A 12 77.67 -15.10 -38.30
C THR A 12 77.73 -16.45 -39.03
N PRO A 13 76.59 -17.15 -39.17
CA PRO A 13 76.51 -18.36 -39.99
C PRO A 13 77.07 -18.11 -41.39
N ALA A 14 77.84 -19.06 -41.93
CA ALA A 14 78.40 -18.93 -43.29
C ALA A 14 77.34 -19.10 -44.39
N SER A 15 76.20 -19.71 -44.04
CA SER A 15 75.00 -19.85 -44.85
C SER A 15 73.80 -19.54 -43.98
N ALA A 16 72.69 -19.11 -44.59
CA ALA A 16 71.41 -18.99 -43.88
C ALA A 16 71.10 -20.33 -43.18
N LEU A 17 70.63 -20.24 -41.94
CA LEU A 17 70.12 -21.38 -41.22
C LEU A 17 68.82 -21.83 -41.89
N ALA A 18 68.63 -23.14 -42.04
CA ALA A 18 67.36 -23.68 -42.51
C ALA A 18 66.29 -23.54 -41.42
N ASP A 19 65.01 -23.59 -41.78
CA ASP A 19 63.93 -23.55 -40.79
C ASP A 19 64.01 -24.72 -39.80
N GLY A 20 63.56 -24.47 -38.57
CA GLY A 20 63.54 -25.41 -37.46
C GLY A 20 64.42 -25.02 -36.27
N VAL A 21 64.51 -25.92 -35.29
CA VAL A 21 65.25 -25.71 -34.05
C VAL A 21 66.74 -25.97 -34.25
N HIS A 22 67.55 -24.95 -33.99
CA HIS A 22 69.01 -25.00 -33.94
C HIS A 22 69.48 -24.94 -32.50
N ARG A 23 70.33 -25.89 -32.11
CA ARG A 23 70.96 -25.95 -30.80
C ARG A 23 72.42 -25.54 -30.95
N VAL A 24 72.79 -24.45 -30.29
CA VAL A 24 74.12 -23.84 -30.40
C VAL A 24 74.82 -23.94 -29.05
N GLU A 25 76.03 -24.50 -29.07
CA GLU A 25 76.94 -24.54 -27.92
C GLU A 25 78.28 -23.92 -28.31
N ALA A 26 78.91 -23.24 -27.36
CA ALA A 26 80.23 -22.66 -27.54
C ALA A 26 81.28 -23.46 -26.76
N VAL A 27 82.47 -23.61 -27.36
CA VAL A 27 83.65 -24.21 -26.73
C VAL A 27 84.84 -23.31 -26.98
N VAL A 28 85.58 -23.00 -25.91
CA VAL A 28 86.78 -22.18 -25.99
C VAL A 28 87.98 -23.09 -26.16
N VAL A 29 88.91 -22.71 -27.04
CA VAL A 29 90.18 -23.42 -27.24
C VAL A 29 91.32 -22.45 -26.95
N ASP A 30 92.20 -22.80 -26.01
CA ASP A 30 93.38 -21.99 -25.73
C ASP A 30 94.48 -22.14 -26.81
N ILE A 31 95.54 -21.34 -26.71
CA ILE A 31 96.65 -21.37 -27.69
C ILE A 31 97.46 -22.69 -27.67
N ALA A 32 97.38 -23.45 -26.58
CA ALA A 32 98.00 -24.75 -26.43
C ALA A 32 97.12 -25.89 -26.99
N GLY A 33 95.86 -25.60 -27.32
CA GLY A 33 94.90 -26.55 -27.87
C GLY A 33 93.98 -27.20 -26.83
N ASN A 34 94.00 -26.77 -25.56
CA ASN A 34 93.06 -27.28 -24.55
C ASN A 34 91.66 -26.73 -24.81
N ARG A 35 90.64 -27.58 -24.74
CA ARG A 35 89.23 -27.23 -24.96
C ARG A 35 88.49 -27.14 -23.62
N SER A 36 87.60 -26.16 -23.47
CA SER A 36 86.63 -26.13 -22.37
C SER A 36 85.55 -27.20 -22.56
N ASP A 37 84.77 -27.45 -21.49
CA ASP A 37 83.44 -28.03 -21.64
C ASP A 37 82.55 -27.11 -22.51
N PRO A 38 81.53 -27.65 -23.21
CA PRO A 38 80.54 -26.83 -23.90
C PRO A 38 79.82 -25.87 -22.94
N SER A 39 79.38 -24.73 -23.47
CA SER A 39 78.45 -23.84 -22.77
C SER A 39 77.10 -24.50 -22.55
N ASP A 40 76.24 -23.88 -21.75
CA ASP A 40 74.81 -24.18 -21.78
C ASP A 40 74.27 -24.02 -23.22
N GLU A 41 73.29 -24.86 -23.55
CA GLU A 41 72.69 -24.90 -24.88
C GLU A 41 71.83 -23.65 -25.13
N PHE A 42 72.09 -22.96 -26.23
CA PHE A 42 71.22 -21.92 -26.75
C PHE A 42 70.33 -22.50 -27.86
N SER A 43 69.02 -22.53 -27.63
CA SER A 43 68.04 -22.97 -28.62
C SER A 43 67.52 -21.76 -29.40
N LEU A 44 67.69 -21.81 -30.72
CA LEU A 44 67.19 -20.83 -31.68
C LEU A 44 66.24 -21.53 -32.64
N THR A 45 64.97 -21.15 -32.68
CA THR A 45 64.08 -21.56 -33.76
C THR A 45 64.20 -20.55 -34.90
N VAL A 46 64.53 -21.03 -36.10
CA VAL A 46 64.49 -20.23 -37.31
C VAL A 46 63.21 -20.57 -38.04
N ASP A 47 62.42 -19.57 -38.36
CA ASP A 47 61.25 -19.71 -39.19
C ASP A 47 61.25 -18.55 -40.19
N SER A 48 61.36 -18.90 -41.47
CA SER A 48 61.36 -17.95 -42.58
C SER A 48 60.19 -18.19 -43.54
N THR A 49 59.22 -19.02 -43.13
CA THR A 49 58.05 -19.34 -43.93
C THR A 49 56.90 -18.45 -43.52
N ALA A 50 56.41 -17.62 -44.45
CA ALA A 50 55.23 -16.81 -44.19
C ALA A 50 53.95 -17.68 -44.13
N PRO A 51 52.96 -17.28 -43.31
CA PRO A 51 51.62 -17.85 -43.35
C PRO A 51 50.99 -17.81 -44.74
N ASP A 52 50.07 -18.74 -45.01
CA ASP A 52 49.07 -18.55 -46.06
C ASP A 52 48.20 -17.31 -45.74
N PRO A 53 47.57 -16.64 -46.71
CA PRO A 53 46.66 -15.54 -46.41
C PRO A 53 45.49 -16.01 -45.54
N ALA A 54 45.14 -15.22 -44.52
CA ALA A 54 43.93 -15.45 -43.75
C ALA A 54 42.67 -15.32 -44.63
N VAL A 55 41.63 -16.06 -44.27
CA VAL A 55 40.36 -16.11 -44.99
C VAL A 55 39.31 -15.33 -44.20
N ILE A 56 38.49 -14.54 -44.90
CA ILE A 56 37.25 -13.97 -44.36
C ILE A 56 36.13 -14.95 -44.74
N ASP A 57 35.51 -15.55 -43.73
CA ASP A 57 34.46 -16.56 -43.90
C ASP A 57 33.07 -15.93 -44.00
N GLY A 58 32.87 -14.70 -43.49
CA GLY A 58 31.58 -14.00 -43.53
C GLY A 58 31.55 -12.67 -42.78
N VAL A 59 30.37 -12.03 -42.79
CA VAL A 59 30.05 -10.79 -42.06
C VAL A 59 28.70 -10.98 -41.35
N SER A 60 28.70 -11.09 -40.02
CA SER A 60 27.56 -11.23 -39.08
C SER A 60 28.01 -12.06 -37.88
N ALA A 61 27.24 -12.06 -36.79
CA ALA A 61 27.42 -12.97 -35.67
C ALA A 61 27.11 -14.44 -35.98
N THR A 62 26.35 -14.72 -37.04
CA THR A 62 25.89 -16.07 -37.41
C THR A 62 26.67 -16.64 -38.61
N ALA A 63 26.81 -17.96 -38.67
CA ALA A 63 27.95 -18.61 -39.34
C ALA A 63 27.81 -18.87 -40.87
N SER A 64 27.09 -18.07 -41.66
CA SER A 64 26.90 -18.38 -43.09
C SER A 64 26.56 -17.17 -43.98
N ASP A 65 27.59 -16.41 -44.35
CA ASP A 65 27.47 -15.34 -45.34
C ASP A 65 28.46 -15.48 -46.50
N SER A 66 28.08 -15.00 -47.68
CA SER A 66 28.93 -15.02 -48.88
C SER A 66 29.39 -13.61 -49.23
N ALA A 67 30.46 -13.49 -50.01
CA ALA A 67 30.88 -12.19 -50.55
C ALA A 67 29.71 -11.53 -51.31
N GLY A 68 29.39 -10.28 -50.97
CA GLY A 68 28.22 -9.56 -51.46
C GLY A 68 26.99 -9.58 -50.53
N SER A 69 27.10 -10.14 -49.31
CA SER A 69 26.06 -10.01 -48.29
C SER A 69 25.75 -8.54 -47.99
N ILE A 70 24.47 -8.27 -47.75
CA ILE A 70 23.95 -6.97 -47.32
C ILE A 70 23.86 -7.00 -45.79
N VAL A 71 24.50 -6.03 -45.14
CA VAL A 71 24.44 -5.80 -43.70
C VAL A 71 23.52 -4.62 -43.48
N ASN A 72 22.32 -4.89 -42.98
CA ASN A 72 21.28 -3.89 -42.71
C ASN A 72 21.11 -3.56 -41.22
N ARG A 73 21.75 -4.35 -40.34
CA ARG A 73 21.78 -4.16 -38.88
C ARG A 73 23.16 -3.69 -38.43
N LEU A 74 23.22 -2.87 -37.39
CA LEU A 74 24.50 -2.31 -36.92
C LEU A 74 25.38 -3.41 -36.35
N GLU A 75 24.85 -4.20 -35.42
CA GLU A 75 25.49 -5.31 -34.72
C GLU A 75 25.97 -6.46 -35.63
N ASP A 76 25.48 -6.53 -36.87
CA ASP A 76 25.95 -7.47 -37.89
C ASP A 76 27.25 -7.03 -38.59
N GLN A 77 27.77 -5.84 -38.29
CA GLN A 77 29.04 -5.34 -38.83
C GLN A 77 30.27 -6.01 -38.18
N VAL A 78 30.28 -7.34 -38.13
CA VAL A 78 31.33 -8.17 -37.54
C VAL A 78 31.89 -9.15 -38.57
N LEU A 79 33.15 -8.96 -38.95
CA LEU A 79 33.87 -9.92 -39.80
C LEU A 79 34.32 -11.13 -38.98
N ARG A 80 34.31 -12.30 -39.64
CA ARG A 80 34.83 -13.54 -39.06
C ARG A 80 35.65 -14.28 -40.10
N GLY A 81 36.55 -15.12 -39.63
CA GLY A 81 37.34 -15.91 -40.53
C GLY A 81 38.30 -16.89 -39.87
N SER A 82 39.19 -17.41 -40.70
CA SER A 82 40.23 -18.33 -40.31
C SER A 82 41.63 -17.84 -40.70
N GLY A 83 42.63 -18.27 -39.95
CA GLY A 83 44.03 -17.87 -40.13
C GLY A 83 45.01 -18.82 -39.43
N GLU A 84 46.28 -18.47 -39.45
CA GLU A 84 47.32 -19.19 -38.72
C GLU A 84 47.15 -18.93 -37.21
N ALA A 85 47.11 -20.01 -36.42
CA ALA A 85 46.89 -19.91 -34.99
C ALA A 85 47.96 -19.05 -34.31
N ASN A 86 47.55 -18.20 -33.36
CA ASN A 86 48.37 -17.24 -32.63
C ASN A 86 48.99 -16.12 -33.48
N ALA A 87 48.67 -16.01 -34.77
CA ALA A 87 49.14 -14.91 -35.61
C ALA A 87 48.41 -13.60 -35.27
N THR A 88 49.10 -12.47 -35.47
CA THR A 88 48.48 -11.14 -35.48
C THR A 88 47.90 -10.88 -36.86
N LEU A 89 46.62 -10.50 -36.93
CA LEU A 89 45.87 -10.28 -38.16
C LEU A 89 45.51 -8.80 -38.33
N GLY A 90 46.01 -8.17 -39.38
CA GLY A 90 45.55 -6.85 -39.82
C GLY A 90 44.35 -6.95 -40.76
N VAL A 91 43.29 -6.19 -40.48
CA VAL A 91 42.10 -6.04 -41.31
C VAL A 91 42.17 -4.70 -42.04
N TYR A 92 42.02 -4.73 -43.36
CA TYR A 92 42.12 -3.56 -44.23
C TYR A 92 40.79 -3.29 -44.92
N GLN A 93 40.35 -2.04 -44.91
CA GLN A 93 39.19 -1.55 -45.65
C GLN A 93 39.70 -0.71 -46.84
N ASP A 94 39.35 -1.13 -48.05
CA ASP A 94 39.74 -0.45 -49.31
C ASP A 94 41.25 -0.12 -49.38
N GLY A 95 42.07 -1.00 -48.82
CA GLY A 95 43.54 -0.90 -48.77
C GLY A 95 44.11 -0.09 -47.61
N VAL A 96 43.28 0.46 -46.72
CA VAL A 96 43.69 1.17 -45.50
C VAL A 96 43.54 0.25 -44.29
N LEU A 97 44.53 0.20 -43.40
CA LEU A 97 44.45 -0.60 -42.17
C LEU A 97 43.32 -0.03 -41.29
N LEU A 98 42.31 -0.85 -41.02
CA LEU A 98 41.21 -0.54 -40.13
C LEU A 98 41.57 -0.88 -38.68
N GLY A 99 42.30 -1.96 -38.48
CA GLY A 99 42.83 -2.36 -37.16
C GLY A 99 43.45 -3.75 -37.18
N GLU A 100 43.98 -4.17 -36.04
CA GLU A 100 44.53 -5.51 -35.83
C GLU A 100 43.64 -6.34 -34.88
N THR A 101 43.69 -7.65 -35.01
CA THR A 101 43.09 -8.64 -34.10
C THR A 101 44.01 -9.86 -34.00
N LEU A 102 43.72 -10.80 -33.11
CA LEU A 102 44.47 -12.04 -32.97
C LEU A 102 43.70 -13.20 -33.58
N VAL A 103 44.42 -14.08 -34.28
CA VAL A 103 43.91 -15.40 -34.60
C VAL A 103 44.11 -16.29 -33.37
N ASN A 104 43.02 -16.85 -32.84
CA ASN A 104 43.08 -17.66 -31.64
C ASN A 104 43.84 -18.99 -31.91
N GLN A 105 44.12 -19.75 -30.84
CA GLN A 105 44.83 -21.04 -30.91
C GLN A 105 44.13 -22.11 -31.79
N PHE A 106 42.86 -21.90 -32.15
CA PHE A 106 42.08 -22.77 -33.02
C PHE A 106 42.06 -22.31 -34.49
N GLY A 107 42.79 -21.24 -34.82
CA GLY A 107 42.83 -20.69 -36.17
C GLY A 107 41.61 -19.85 -36.54
N GLN A 108 40.86 -19.34 -35.57
CA GLN A 108 39.66 -18.52 -35.79
C GLN A 108 39.86 -17.08 -35.31
N TRP A 109 39.22 -16.13 -35.97
CA TRP A 109 39.26 -14.72 -35.59
C TRP A 109 37.91 -14.03 -35.83
N SER A 110 37.70 -12.92 -35.13
CA SER A 110 36.57 -12.00 -35.34
C SER A 110 37.05 -10.56 -35.25
N PHE A 111 36.40 -9.68 -36.00
CA PHE A 111 36.68 -8.25 -36.04
C PHE A 111 35.37 -7.46 -36.12
N ASP A 112 34.98 -6.84 -35.00
CA ASP A 112 33.87 -5.88 -34.97
C ASP A 112 34.32 -4.57 -35.64
N MET A 113 33.63 -4.17 -36.71
CA MET A 113 33.95 -3.01 -37.54
C MET A 113 33.39 -1.70 -36.99
N ARG A 114 32.51 -1.77 -35.98
CA ARG A 114 31.88 -0.58 -35.40
C ARG A 114 32.82 0.18 -34.49
N TYR A 115 33.82 -0.49 -33.93
CA TYR A 115 34.70 0.09 -32.93
C TYR A 115 36.13 0.23 -33.48
N ALA A 116 36.78 1.32 -33.09
CA ALA A 116 38.21 1.48 -33.29
C ALA A 116 39.00 0.43 -32.48
N ARG A 117 40.30 0.30 -32.78
CA ARG A 117 41.24 -0.50 -31.99
C ARG A 117 42.22 0.41 -31.27
N ASN A 118 42.50 0.08 -30.02
CA ASN A 118 43.58 0.68 -29.25
C ASN A 118 44.95 0.23 -29.79
N ASP A 119 46.01 0.94 -29.43
CA ASP A 119 47.40 0.61 -29.83
C ASP A 119 47.84 -0.81 -29.43
N ASP A 120 47.16 -1.44 -28.46
CA ASP A 120 47.42 -2.81 -28.00
C ASP A 120 46.54 -3.88 -28.67
N GLY A 121 45.72 -3.48 -29.65
CA GLY A 121 44.80 -4.37 -30.37
C GLY A 121 43.48 -4.66 -29.66
N SER A 122 43.23 -4.08 -28.47
CA SER A 122 41.92 -4.20 -27.81
C SER A 122 40.87 -3.36 -28.54
N ILE A 123 39.59 -3.75 -28.37
CA ILE A 123 38.45 -2.95 -28.83
C ILE A 123 38.34 -1.69 -27.95
N ASP A 124 38.18 -0.53 -28.57
CA ASP A 124 37.74 0.69 -27.87
C ASP A 124 36.22 0.69 -27.79
N ILE A 125 35.70 0.25 -26.64
CA ILE A 125 34.26 0.11 -26.41
C ILE A 125 33.56 1.44 -26.08
N GLU A 126 34.30 2.53 -25.85
CA GLU A 126 33.71 3.80 -25.43
C GLU A 126 33.19 4.64 -26.60
N THR A 127 33.60 4.34 -27.84
CA THR A 127 33.21 5.12 -29.03
C THR A 127 32.82 4.22 -30.20
N GLU A 128 31.51 4.15 -30.48
CA GLU A 128 30.97 3.44 -31.64
C GLU A 128 30.96 4.34 -32.89
N THR A 129 31.59 3.87 -33.96
CA THR A 129 31.70 4.52 -35.28
C THR A 129 31.35 3.51 -36.38
N PRO A 130 30.07 3.13 -36.53
CA PRO A 130 29.67 2.14 -37.51
C PRO A 130 29.90 2.63 -38.95
N LEU A 131 30.07 1.69 -39.87
CA LEU A 131 30.17 1.99 -41.29
C LEU A 131 28.82 2.53 -41.79
N ALA A 132 28.85 3.62 -42.54
CA ALA A 132 27.67 4.17 -43.20
C ALA A 132 27.23 3.29 -44.39
N SER A 133 26.00 3.48 -44.89
CA SER A 133 25.54 2.77 -46.09
C SER A 133 26.50 2.94 -47.27
N GLY A 134 26.90 1.83 -47.88
CA GLY A 134 27.90 1.80 -48.94
C GLY A 134 28.44 0.40 -49.22
N SER A 135 29.23 0.27 -50.29
CA SER A 135 29.96 -0.96 -50.57
C SER A 135 31.41 -0.83 -50.16
N TYR A 136 31.91 -1.79 -49.40
CA TYR A 136 33.25 -1.84 -48.84
C TYR A 136 33.95 -3.13 -49.27
N ASN A 137 35.27 -3.08 -49.49
CA ASN A 137 36.08 -4.28 -49.70
C ASN A 137 37.04 -4.47 -48.54
N PHE A 138 37.00 -5.66 -47.94
CA PHE A 138 37.89 -6.05 -46.86
C PHE A 138 38.94 -7.03 -47.33
N THR A 139 40.19 -6.78 -46.94
CA THR A 139 41.30 -7.72 -47.09
C THR A 139 42.01 -7.91 -45.76
N THR A 140 42.75 -9.00 -45.64
CA THR A 140 43.53 -9.31 -44.43
C THR A 140 44.98 -9.64 -44.74
N ARG A 141 45.84 -9.42 -43.76
CA ARG A 141 47.23 -9.91 -43.73
C ARG A 141 47.54 -10.40 -42.32
N GLN A 142 48.22 -11.53 -42.21
CA GLN A 142 48.63 -12.04 -40.90
C GLN A 142 50.15 -12.14 -40.77
N THR A 143 50.64 -11.97 -39.55
CA THR A 143 52.06 -12.12 -39.19
C THR A 143 52.19 -13.19 -38.12
N ASP A 144 53.02 -14.19 -38.38
CA ASP A 144 53.28 -15.29 -37.44
C ASP A 144 54.12 -14.85 -36.22
N GLU A 145 54.36 -15.77 -35.29
CA GLU A 145 55.18 -15.51 -34.09
C GLU A 145 56.66 -15.19 -34.42
N ALA A 146 57.16 -15.58 -35.60
CA ALA A 146 58.51 -15.31 -36.05
C ALA A 146 58.67 -13.97 -36.78
N GLY A 147 57.57 -13.28 -37.06
CA GLY A 147 57.52 -12.00 -37.76
C GLY A 147 57.44 -12.12 -39.29
N ASN A 148 57.13 -13.30 -39.84
CA ASN A 148 56.86 -13.45 -41.27
C ASN A 148 55.41 -13.05 -41.58
N THR A 149 55.22 -12.20 -42.59
CA THR A 149 53.90 -11.69 -42.99
C THR A 149 53.39 -12.40 -44.25
N SER A 150 52.12 -12.79 -44.25
CA SER A 150 51.42 -13.40 -45.38
C SER A 150 51.29 -12.45 -46.59
N ALA A 151 50.95 -13.01 -47.74
CA ALA A 151 50.34 -12.21 -48.81
C ALA A 151 48.95 -11.71 -48.38
N GLU A 152 48.43 -10.70 -49.08
CA GLU A 152 47.07 -10.18 -48.85
C GLU A 152 46.01 -11.20 -49.28
N SER A 153 44.94 -11.31 -48.49
CA SER A 153 43.81 -12.18 -48.81
C SER A 153 43.06 -11.74 -50.07
N SER A 154 42.18 -12.59 -50.57
CA SER A 154 41.15 -12.15 -51.52
C SER A 154 40.25 -11.10 -50.88
N ALA A 155 39.79 -10.14 -51.69
CA ALA A 155 38.84 -9.11 -51.24
C ALA A 155 37.46 -9.73 -50.93
N PHE A 156 36.93 -9.41 -49.76
CA PHE A 156 35.57 -9.74 -49.33
C PHE A 156 34.71 -8.47 -49.42
N ALA A 157 33.75 -8.46 -50.34
CA ALA A 157 32.86 -7.32 -50.54
C ALA A 157 31.68 -7.39 -49.56
N VAL A 158 31.43 -6.28 -48.87
CA VAL A 158 30.30 -6.08 -47.94
C VAL A 158 29.50 -4.88 -48.42
N THR A 159 28.19 -5.02 -48.53
CA THR A 159 27.30 -3.86 -48.72
C THR A 159 26.63 -3.55 -47.39
N VAL A 160 26.87 -2.38 -46.85
CA VAL A 160 26.14 -1.87 -45.69
C VAL A 160 24.96 -1.08 -46.21
N ASP A 161 23.76 -1.35 -45.71
CA ASP A 161 22.56 -0.58 -46.00
C ASP A 161 21.71 -0.38 -44.74
N THR A 162 22.01 0.67 -43.98
CA THR A 162 21.24 1.06 -42.79
C THR A 162 20.04 1.95 -43.13
N SER A 163 19.74 2.17 -44.41
CA SER A 163 18.65 3.06 -44.82
C SER A 163 17.24 2.50 -44.53
N PRO A 164 16.98 1.19 -44.60
CA PRO A 164 15.67 0.64 -44.24
C PRO A 164 15.33 0.84 -42.77
N LEU A 165 16.27 0.53 -41.86
CA LEU A 165 16.08 0.73 -40.43
C LEU A 165 15.83 2.22 -40.10
N ALA A 166 16.52 3.14 -40.78
CA ALA A 166 16.31 4.57 -40.60
C ALA A 166 14.89 5.05 -40.95
N VAL A 167 14.17 4.36 -41.85
CA VAL A 167 12.76 4.66 -42.13
C VAL A 167 11.90 4.36 -40.89
N LEU A 168 12.19 3.28 -40.19
CA LEU A 168 11.45 2.86 -38.99
C LEU A 168 11.81 3.71 -37.78
N THR A 169 13.10 3.87 -37.49
CA THR A 169 13.57 4.61 -36.30
C THR A 169 13.21 6.10 -36.33
N SER A 170 13.04 6.67 -37.54
CA SER A 170 12.61 8.06 -37.70
C SER A 170 11.10 8.24 -37.80
N TYR A 171 10.32 7.16 -37.84
CA TYR A 171 8.87 7.26 -37.93
C TYR A 171 8.28 7.70 -36.58
N ASP A 172 7.62 8.85 -36.56
CA ASP A 172 7.03 9.50 -35.38
C ASP A 172 5.49 9.46 -35.41
N GLY A 173 4.92 8.52 -36.17
CA GLY A 173 3.48 8.44 -36.41
C GLY A 173 2.97 9.45 -37.44
N SER A 174 3.84 10.30 -38.01
CA SER A 174 3.49 11.28 -39.02
C SER A 174 4.14 10.99 -40.38
N GLY A 175 3.60 11.58 -41.45
CA GLY A 175 4.13 11.42 -42.81
C GLY A 175 3.71 10.11 -43.49
N THR A 176 4.61 9.52 -44.28
CA THR A 176 4.36 8.26 -44.97
C THR A 176 4.64 7.11 -44.02
N ALA A 177 3.61 6.32 -43.69
CA ALA A 177 3.75 5.16 -42.82
C ALA A 177 4.66 4.08 -43.46
N PRO A 178 5.53 3.42 -42.67
CA PRO A 178 6.30 2.27 -43.13
C PRO A 178 5.42 1.13 -43.64
N THR A 179 5.92 0.40 -44.63
CA THR A 179 5.23 -0.73 -45.25
C THR A 179 5.85 -2.05 -44.80
N THR A 180 5.17 -3.17 -45.05
CA THR A 180 5.74 -4.51 -44.79
C THR A 180 7.09 -4.73 -45.47
N ASP A 181 7.30 -4.11 -46.64
CA ASP A 181 8.58 -4.17 -47.36
C ASP A 181 9.68 -3.38 -46.63
N ASP A 182 9.34 -2.30 -45.92
CA ASP A 182 10.30 -1.51 -45.14
C ASP A 182 10.78 -2.29 -43.90
N TYR A 183 9.85 -2.93 -43.18
CA TYR A 183 10.19 -3.83 -42.06
C TYR A 183 11.06 -5.00 -42.52
N ALA A 184 10.68 -5.68 -43.61
CA ALA A 184 11.47 -6.78 -44.16
C ALA A 184 12.86 -6.32 -44.64
N ALA A 185 12.97 -5.13 -45.23
CA ALA A 185 14.25 -4.57 -45.65
C ALA A 185 15.14 -4.18 -44.45
N ALA A 186 14.56 -3.87 -43.30
CA ALA A 186 15.28 -3.67 -42.03
C ALA A 186 15.69 -4.99 -41.35
N GLY A 187 15.31 -6.14 -41.92
CA GLY A 187 15.64 -7.46 -41.37
C GLY A 187 14.75 -7.86 -40.20
N LEU A 188 13.53 -7.33 -40.14
CA LEU A 188 12.51 -7.68 -39.15
C LEU A 188 11.59 -8.76 -39.71
N ASP A 189 11.24 -9.72 -38.86
CA ASP A 189 10.38 -10.86 -39.17
C ASP A 189 8.97 -10.65 -38.59
N ASP A 190 8.01 -11.51 -38.98
CA ASP A 190 6.64 -11.57 -38.44
C ASP A 190 5.78 -10.29 -38.57
N VAL A 191 6.12 -9.44 -39.56
CA VAL A 191 5.27 -8.31 -39.98
C VAL A 191 4.42 -8.70 -41.19
N SER A 192 3.11 -8.52 -41.08
CA SER A 192 2.16 -8.88 -42.13
C SER A 192 1.33 -7.68 -42.58
N SER A 193 0.70 -7.78 -43.77
CA SER A 193 -0.22 -6.74 -44.23
C SER A 193 -1.48 -6.59 -43.36
N GLY A 194 -1.73 -7.53 -42.44
CA GLY A 194 -2.84 -7.47 -41.49
C GLY A 194 -2.47 -6.87 -40.13
N THR A 195 -1.18 -6.60 -39.88
CA THR A 195 -0.68 -6.07 -38.60
C THR A 195 0.15 -4.80 -38.75
N VAL A 196 0.58 -4.46 -39.97
CA VAL A 196 1.51 -3.34 -40.22
C VAL A 196 0.94 -1.97 -39.83
N ASP A 197 -0.36 -1.75 -39.96
CA ASP A 197 -0.98 -0.47 -39.62
C ASP A 197 -0.99 -0.26 -38.10
N GLU A 198 -1.28 -1.31 -37.33
CA GLU A 198 -1.25 -1.31 -35.88
C GLU A 198 0.18 -1.21 -35.34
N LEU A 199 1.11 -2.00 -35.89
CA LEU A 199 2.55 -1.90 -35.58
C LEU A 199 3.10 -0.49 -35.82
N ASN A 200 2.69 0.18 -36.90
CA ASN A 200 3.03 1.57 -37.13
C ASN A 200 2.44 2.50 -36.07
N SER A 201 1.24 2.22 -35.56
CA SER A 201 0.67 3.00 -34.47
C SER A 201 1.53 2.93 -33.21
N PHE A 202 2.07 1.75 -32.87
CA PHE A 202 3.00 1.57 -31.75
C PHE A 202 4.37 2.18 -32.03
N LEU A 203 4.97 1.89 -33.20
CA LEU A 203 6.26 2.43 -33.60
C LEU A 203 6.28 3.96 -33.56
N GLY A 204 5.19 4.59 -33.99
CA GLY A 204 5.04 6.05 -34.00
C GLY A 204 4.96 6.68 -32.61
N SER A 205 4.50 5.95 -31.58
CA SER A 205 4.41 6.45 -30.20
C SER A 205 5.67 6.22 -29.36
N LEU A 206 6.53 5.27 -29.76
CA LEU A 206 7.78 4.99 -29.05
C LEU A 206 8.73 6.20 -29.08
N GLU A 207 9.42 6.42 -27.95
CA GLU A 207 10.52 7.38 -27.86
C GLU A 207 11.70 6.92 -28.72
N THR A 208 12.59 7.84 -29.11
CA THR A 208 13.67 7.50 -30.04
C THR A 208 14.64 6.47 -29.50
N GLU A 209 14.77 6.34 -28.18
CA GLU A 209 15.64 5.37 -27.50
C GLU A 209 15.04 3.95 -27.45
N ASP A 210 13.72 3.81 -27.55
CA ASP A 210 13.02 2.51 -27.54
C ASP A 210 12.84 1.92 -28.95
N LYS A 211 13.40 2.58 -29.97
CA LYS A 211 13.37 2.15 -31.37
C LYS A 211 14.65 2.51 -32.11
N ASP A 212 15.77 2.66 -31.42
CA ASP A 212 17.04 3.04 -32.06
C ASP A 212 17.76 1.85 -32.74
N SER A 213 17.37 0.62 -32.40
CA SER A 213 17.91 -0.60 -32.98
C SER A 213 16.82 -1.48 -33.63
N ALA A 214 17.27 -2.43 -34.45
CA ALA A 214 16.36 -3.43 -35.01
C ALA A 214 15.95 -4.50 -33.99
N ASP A 215 16.67 -4.65 -32.87
CA ASP A 215 16.27 -5.53 -31.77
C ASP A 215 15.07 -4.95 -31.01
N ASP A 216 15.07 -3.64 -30.74
CA ASP A 216 13.96 -3.00 -30.01
C ASP A 216 12.68 -3.02 -30.85
N ILE A 217 12.78 -2.74 -32.16
CA ILE A 217 11.63 -2.81 -33.06
C ILE A 217 11.15 -4.26 -33.22
N GLN A 218 12.06 -5.26 -33.23
CA GLN A 218 11.64 -6.66 -33.25
C GLN A 218 10.94 -7.05 -31.95
N ALA A 219 11.43 -6.58 -30.79
CA ALA A 219 10.77 -6.79 -29.51
C ALA A 219 9.35 -6.19 -29.49
N MET A 220 9.17 -5.00 -30.04
CA MET A 220 7.84 -4.39 -30.23
C MET A 220 6.94 -5.25 -31.15
N VAL A 221 7.48 -5.77 -32.26
CA VAL A 221 6.73 -6.65 -33.18
C VAL A 221 6.31 -7.96 -32.49
N ASP A 222 7.23 -8.60 -31.79
CA ASP A 222 7.00 -9.86 -31.07
C ASP A 222 5.98 -9.66 -29.94
N ALA A 223 6.10 -8.56 -29.19
CA ALA A 223 5.17 -8.17 -28.14
C ALA A 223 3.75 -7.95 -28.71
N TYR A 224 3.60 -7.23 -29.82
CA TYR A 224 2.30 -7.00 -30.45
C TYR A 224 1.67 -8.30 -30.96
N ASN A 225 2.45 -9.19 -31.55
CA ASN A 225 1.95 -10.49 -32.02
C ASN A 225 1.51 -11.38 -30.85
N THR A 226 2.24 -11.36 -29.73
CA THR A 226 1.88 -12.05 -28.48
C THR A 226 0.60 -11.46 -27.86
N LEU A 227 0.47 -10.13 -27.91
CA LEU A 227 -0.74 -9.41 -27.51
C LEU A 227 -1.97 -9.85 -28.32
N LEU A 228 -1.83 -9.88 -29.64
CA LEU A 228 -2.90 -10.28 -30.55
C LEU A 228 -3.32 -11.75 -30.34
N ALA A 229 -2.36 -12.66 -30.12
CA ALA A 229 -2.66 -14.06 -29.80
C ALA A 229 -3.42 -14.18 -28.47
N THR A 230 -3.04 -13.41 -27.45
CA THR A 230 -3.74 -13.40 -26.16
C THR A 230 -5.15 -12.85 -26.28
N ALA A 231 -5.34 -11.76 -27.04
CA ALA A 231 -6.66 -11.18 -27.31
C ALA A 231 -7.57 -12.16 -28.08
N ALA A 232 -7.01 -13.00 -28.96
CA ALA A 232 -7.72 -14.08 -29.64
C ALA A 232 -8.03 -15.30 -28.73
N GLY A 233 -7.71 -15.23 -27.44
CA GLY A 233 -7.89 -16.30 -26.47
C GLY A 233 -6.91 -17.47 -26.61
N GLU A 234 -5.80 -17.28 -27.34
CA GLU A 234 -4.71 -18.24 -27.41
C GLU A 234 -3.80 -18.14 -26.17
N ASN A 235 -2.89 -19.11 -26.00
CA ASN A 235 -1.95 -19.15 -24.89
C ASN A 235 -0.51 -19.16 -25.43
N PRO A 236 0.01 -18.00 -25.86
CA PRO A 236 1.33 -17.89 -26.48
C PRO A 236 2.44 -18.28 -25.49
N GLU A 237 3.58 -18.73 -26.03
CA GLU A 237 4.78 -19.08 -25.26
C GLU A 237 6.00 -18.39 -25.91
N PRO A 238 6.66 -17.43 -25.22
CA PRO A 238 6.34 -16.95 -23.87
C PRO A 238 4.98 -16.22 -23.79
N ALA A 239 4.36 -16.22 -22.61
CA ALA A 239 3.15 -15.45 -22.34
C ALA A 239 3.46 -13.96 -22.20
N LEU A 240 2.46 -13.09 -22.41
CA LEU A 240 2.57 -11.64 -22.18
C LEU A 240 3.16 -11.35 -20.79
N GLY A 241 4.22 -10.55 -20.76
CA GLY A 241 4.87 -10.07 -19.55
C GLY A 241 5.11 -8.56 -19.57
N GLU A 242 5.64 -8.03 -18.47
CA GLU A 242 5.98 -6.61 -18.28
C GLU A 242 6.82 -6.05 -19.44
N SER A 243 7.86 -6.80 -19.87
CA SER A 243 8.73 -6.39 -20.97
C SER A 243 8.02 -6.22 -22.32
N ASP A 244 6.90 -6.92 -22.54
CA ASP A 244 6.13 -6.78 -23.78
C ASP A 244 5.36 -5.45 -23.79
N PHE A 245 4.82 -5.04 -22.64
CA PHE A 245 4.16 -3.74 -22.50
C PHE A 245 5.16 -2.59 -22.60
N ASP A 246 6.35 -2.74 -22.02
CA ASP A 246 7.45 -1.79 -22.19
C ASP A 246 7.85 -1.64 -23.66
N ALA A 247 8.02 -2.76 -24.39
CA ALA A 247 8.35 -2.74 -25.82
C ALA A 247 7.25 -2.11 -26.69
N LEU A 248 6.00 -2.12 -26.23
CA LEU A 248 4.87 -1.44 -26.87
C LEU A 248 4.72 0.03 -26.43
N GLY A 249 5.57 0.52 -25.53
CA GLY A 249 5.48 1.88 -24.99
C GLY A 249 4.29 2.10 -24.05
N ILE A 250 3.77 1.03 -23.44
CA ILE A 250 2.69 1.09 -22.46
C ILE A 250 3.28 1.06 -21.05
N SER A 251 3.16 2.18 -20.36
CA SER A 251 3.50 2.30 -18.94
C SER A 251 2.35 1.84 -18.04
N GLY A 252 2.67 1.59 -16.77
CA GLY A 252 1.66 1.26 -15.74
C GLY A 252 1.34 -0.23 -15.63
N VAL A 253 2.09 -1.09 -16.31
CA VAL A 253 1.98 -2.55 -16.15
C VAL A 253 3.19 -3.05 -15.39
N ASP A 254 2.97 -3.80 -14.30
CA ASP A 254 4.03 -4.39 -13.47
C ASP A 254 3.61 -5.77 -12.93
N ASN A 255 4.48 -6.41 -12.14
CA ASN A 255 4.20 -7.71 -11.54
C ASN A 255 2.97 -7.77 -10.61
N THR A 256 2.42 -6.64 -10.17
CA THR A 256 1.24 -6.58 -9.31
C THR A 256 -0.06 -6.57 -10.11
N ASN A 257 -0.08 -5.98 -11.30
CA ASN A 257 -1.30 -5.83 -12.10
C ASN A 257 -1.30 -6.60 -13.44
N ILE A 258 -0.16 -7.16 -13.88
CA ILE A 258 -0.04 -7.90 -15.15
C ILE A 258 -1.09 -9.00 -15.32
N THR A 259 -1.46 -9.71 -14.24
CA THR A 259 -2.50 -10.75 -14.30
C THR A 259 -3.88 -10.17 -14.63
N ALA A 260 -4.24 -9.02 -14.05
CA ALA A 260 -5.50 -8.35 -14.34
C ALA A 260 -5.51 -7.78 -15.77
N VAL A 261 -4.40 -7.17 -16.20
CA VAL A 261 -4.24 -6.63 -17.55
C VAL A 261 -4.38 -7.74 -18.60
N VAL A 262 -3.71 -8.88 -18.41
CA VAL A 262 -3.81 -10.04 -19.31
C VAL A 262 -5.24 -10.59 -19.36
N GLU A 263 -5.96 -10.63 -18.24
CA GLU A 263 -7.36 -11.10 -18.25
C GLU A 263 -8.30 -10.12 -18.98
N VAL A 264 -8.11 -8.81 -18.83
CA VAL A 264 -8.88 -7.81 -19.61
C VAL A 264 -8.56 -7.92 -21.10
N VAL A 265 -7.30 -8.15 -21.47
CA VAL A 265 -6.91 -8.45 -22.85
C VAL A 265 -7.62 -9.69 -23.38
N ARG A 266 -7.69 -10.77 -22.59
CA ARG A 266 -8.34 -12.02 -22.97
C ARG A 266 -9.88 -11.91 -23.07
N LEU A 267 -10.48 -10.92 -22.42
CA LEU A 267 -11.92 -10.64 -22.49
C LEU A 267 -12.30 -9.70 -23.64
N SER A 268 -11.31 -9.13 -24.33
CA SER A 268 -11.52 -8.24 -25.46
C SER A 268 -12.04 -8.98 -26.70
N SER A 269 -12.35 -8.21 -27.74
CA SER A 269 -12.78 -8.78 -29.01
C SER A 269 -11.65 -9.58 -29.67
N ASP A 270 -11.91 -10.85 -30.01
CA ASP A 270 -10.96 -11.74 -30.70
C ASP A 270 -10.44 -11.20 -32.06
N ASP A 271 -10.97 -10.08 -32.57
CA ASP A 271 -10.55 -9.45 -33.82
C ASP A 271 -9.39 -8.45 -33.66
N GLY A 272 -8.89 -8.26 -32.43
CA GLY A 272 -7.76 -7.39 -32.13
C GLY A 272 -8.08 -5.89 -32.18
N SER A 273 -9.33 -5.50 -32.44
CA SER A 273 -9.71 -4.09 -32.56
C SER A 273 -9.53 -3.30 -31.25
N ASP A 274 -9.70 -3.96 -30.11
CA ASP A 274 -9.56 -3.37 -28.77
C ASP A 274 -8.09 -3.15 -28.36
N VAL A 275 -7.13 -3.84 -29.01
CA VAL A 275 -5.68 -3.73 -28.74
C VAL A 275 -4.89 -3.06 -29.88
N SER A 276 -5.61 -2.47 -30.85
CA SER A 276 -5.06 -2.02 -32.15
C SER A 276 -4.16 -0.78 -32.11
N SER A 277 -4.00 -0.13 -30.96
CA SER A 277 -3.19 1.08 -30.83
C SER A 277 -2.76 1.29 -29.37
N PRO A 278 -1.71 2.11 -29.13
CA PRO A 278 -1.28 2.46 -27.77
C PRO A 278 -2.41 3.05 -26.92
N SER A 279 -3.28 3.88 -27.50
CA SER A 279 -4.40 4.48 -26.75
C SER A 279 -5.48 3.46 -26.40
N ALA A 280 -5.76 2.50 -27.29
CA ALA A 280 -6.74 1.45 -27.03
C ALA A 280 -6.23 0.48 -25.95
N LEU A 281 -4.97 0.05 -26.08
CA LEU A 281 -4.32 -0.81 -25.10
C LEU A 281 -4.16 -0.11 -23.74
N GLY A 282 -3.77 1.17 -23.72
CA GLY A 282 -3.71 1.97 -22.49
C GLY A 282 -5.07 2.04 -21.77
N ALA A 283 -6.17 2.23 -22.51
CA ALA A 283 -7.51 2.21 -21.93
C ALA A 283 -7.90 0.82 -21.34
N MET A 284 -7.33 -0.26 -21.87
CA MET A 284 -7.51 -1.60 -21.30
C MET A 284 -6.69 -1.79 -20.03
N VAL A 285 -5.47 -1.23 -19.96
CA VAL A 285 -4.68 -1.19 -18.72
C VAL A 285 -5.43 -0.41 -17.65
N ASP A 286 -5.93 0.80 -17.97
CA ASP A 286 -6.76 1.59 -17.06
C ASP A 286 -8.01 0.81 -16.58
N SER A 287 -8.63 0.04 -17.49
CA SER A 287 -9.79 -0.80 -17.17
C SER A 287 -9.43 -1.97 -16.24
N ALA A 288 -8.24 -2.55 -16.42
CA ALA A 288 -7.74 -3.63 -15.56
C ALA A 288 -7.40 -3.12 -14.15
N GLU A 289 -6.80 -1.93 -14.04
CA GLU A 289 -6.56 -1.28 -12.75
C GLU A 289 -7.87 -0.95 -12.03
N SER A 290 -8.84 -0.40 -12.76
CA SER A 290 -10.19 -0.14 -12.24
C SER A 290 -10.86 -1.42 -11.72
N LEU A 291 -10.73 -2.52 -12.46
CA LEU A 291 -11.27 -3.83 -12.08
C LEU A 291 -10.56 -4.38 -10.83
N ALA A 292 -9.23 -4.29 -10.77
CA ALA A 292 -8.44 -4.74 -9.62
C ALA A 292 -8.78 -3.94 -8.35
N ALA A 293 -8.89 -2.61 -8.46
CA ALA A 293 -9.32 -1.75 -7.37
C ALA A 293 -10.74 -2.09 -6.89
N GLY A 294 -11.66 -2.34 -7.83
CA GLY A 294 -13.03 -2.77 -7.52
C GLY A 294 -13.07 -4.12 -6.78
N PHE A 295 -12.27 -5.10 -7.19
CA PHE A 295 -12.14 -6.37 -6.48
C PHE A 295 -11.52 -6.22 -5.10
N TYR A 296 -10.49 -5.39 -4.96
CA TYR A 296 -9.89 -5.13 -3.66
C TYR A 296 -10.90 -4.54 -2.67
N ILE A 297 -11.68 -3.53 -3.11
CA ILE A 297 -12.73 -2.91 -2.30
C ILE A 297 -13.83 -3.91 -1.94
N ARG A 298 -14.24 -4.76 -2.89
CA ARG A 298 -15.18 -5.87 -2.62
C ARG A 298 -14.64 -6.79 -1.55
N ASP A 299 -13.43 -7.31 -1.74
CA ASP A 299 -12.86 -8.34 -0.89
C ASP A 299 -12.63 -7.79 0.52
N TYR A 300 -12.22 -6.52 0.65
CA TYR A 300 -12.15 -5.81 1.93
C TYR A 300 -13.52 -5.75 2.64
N ALA A 301 -14.59 -5.41 1.91
CA ALA A 301 -15.94 -5.31 2.45
C ALA A 301 -16.57 -6.69 2.78
N GLU A 302 -16.38 -7.70 1.93
CA GLU A 302 -16.85 -9.08 2.16
C GLU A 302 -16.12 -9.77 3.31
N GLY A 303 -14.82 -9.49 3.45
CA GLY A 303 -13.96 -10.08 4.45
C GLY A 303 -14.04 -9.43 5.82
N ASP A 304 -14.82 -8.36 6.01
CA ASP A 304 -14.76 -7.52 7.22
C ASP A 304 -13.31 -7.11 7.54
N GLY A 305 -12.58 -6.69 6.50
CA GLY A 305 -11.16 -6.36 6.55
C GLY A 305 -10.21 -7.55 6.64
N ILE A 306 -10.71 -8.79 6.48
CA ILE A 306 -9.92 -10.02 6.50
C ILE A 306 -9.89 -10.68 5.11
N GLY A 307 -8.69 -10.82 4.54
CA GLY A 307 -8.44 -11.56 3.31
C GLY A 307 -7.98 -12.99 3.58
N THR A 308 -7.98 -13.83 2.55
CA THR A 308 -7.44 -15.21 2.60
C THR A 308 -6.31 -15.37 1.59
N ASP A 309 -5.18 -15.95 2.01
CA ASP A 309 -4.06 -16.25 1.10
C ASP A 309 -4.27 -17.58 0.34
N GLU A 310 -3.35 -17.92 -0.56
CA GLU A 310 -3.41 -19.16 -1.35
C GLU A 310 -3.37 -20.45 -0.51
N ASP A 311 -2.94 -20.35 0.75
CA ASP A 311 -2.85 -21.44 1.71
C ASP A 311 -4.07 -21.48 2.67
N ASP A 312 -5.15 -20.73 2.37
CA ASP A 312 -6.35 -20.55 3.19
C ASP A 312 -6.07 -19.93 4.58
N ASN A 313 -5.00 -19.14 4.74
CA ASN A 313 -4.77 -18.39 5.98
C ASN A 313 -5.39 -16.99 5.90
N ASP A 314 -6.05 -16.62 7.00
CA ASP A 314 -6.59 -15.28 7.20
C ASP A 314 -5.46 -14.27 7.42
N PHE A 315 -5.56 -13.12 6.77
CA PHE A 315 -4.71 -11.95 7.01
C PHE A 315 -5.56 -10.68 7.07
N THR A 316 -5.11 -9.69 7.83
CA THR A 316 -5.76 -8.37 7.86
C THR A 316 -5.39 -7.60 6.60
N MET A 317 -6.40 -7.21 5.82
CA MET A 317 -6.23 -6.32 4.68
C MET A 317 -6.00 -4.89 5.15
N ASP A 318 -5.18 -4.16 4.41
CA ASP A 318 -5.11 -2.72 4.58
C ASP A 318 -6.43 -2.08 4.08
N PRO A 319 -6.89 -0.97 4.69
CA PRO A 319 -8.06 -0.26 4.19
C PRO A 319 -7.84 0.27 2.76
N PRO A 320 -8.88 0.24 1.90
CA PRO A 320 -8.81 0.85 0.58
C PRO A 320 -8.32 2.29 0.61
N THR A 321 -7.47 2.62 -0.35
CA THR A 321 -6.83 3.93 -0.50
C THR A 321 -7.65 4.85 -1.40
N LEU A 322 -7.43 6.17 -1.28
CA LEU A 322 -8.06 7.16 -2.15
C LEU A 322 -7.85 6.85 -3.65
N ASP A 323 -6.63 6.44 -4.02
CA ASP A 323 -6.30 6.11 -5.41
C ASP A 323 -7.13 4.93 -5.94
N GLN A 324 -7.37 3.89 -5.11
CA GLN A 324 -8.22 2.76 -5.50
C GLN A 324 -9.67 3.19 -5.73
N TYR A 325 -10.21 4.09 -4.91
CA TYR A 325 -11.54 4.67 -5.16
C TYR A 325 -11.57 5.44 -6.49
N LEU A 326 -10.58 6.30 -6.74
CA LEU A 326 -10.48 7.07 -7.98
C LEU A 326 -10.30 6.17 -9.22
N GLN A 327 -9.60 5.03 -9.09
CA GLN A 327 -9.46 4.01 -10.14
C GLN A 327 -10.80 3.32 -10.47
N VAL A 328 -11.65 3.04 -9.47
CA VAL A 328 -13.04 2.57 -9.72
C VAL A 328 -13.88 3.66 -10.44
N GLY A 329 -13.42 4.91 -10.39
CA GLY A 329 -14.02 6.05 -11.09
C GLY A 329 -15.20 6.67 -10.34
N VAL A 330 -15.27 6.48 -9.03
CA VAL A 330 -16.15 7.27 -8.15
C VAL A 330 -15.64 8.72 -8.07
N THR A 331 -16.50 9.62 -7.61
CA THR A 331 -16.22 11.06 -7.54
C THR A 331 -16.51 11.61 -6.15
N GLY A 332 -15.92 12.76 -5.80
CA GLY A 332 -16.20 13.46 -4.54
C GLY A 332 -15.24 13.13 -3.39
N MET A 333 -14.54 11.99 -3.45
CA MET A 333 -13.55 11.57 -2.46
C MET A 333 -12.32 12.50 -2.37
N ASP A 334 -12.08 13.30 -3.40
CA ASP A 334 -10.95 14.23 -3.54
C ASP A 334 -11.38 15.71 -3.59
N ALA A 335 -12.65 16.02 -3.27
CA ALA A 335 -13.21 17.35 -3.46
C ALA A 335 -12.84 18.36 -2.36
N GLY A 336 -12.37 17.90 -1.20
CA GLY A 336 -12.01 18.71 -0.04
C GLY A 336 -10.51 18.95 0.13
N THR A 337 -10.12 19.43 1.30
CA THR A 337 -8.71 19.46 1.75
C THR A 337 -8.21 18.05 2.07
N ASP A 338 -6.90 17.84 2.10
CA ASP A 338 -6.31 16.53 2.44
C ASP A 338 -6.86 15.93 3.76
N ALA A 339 -7.12 16.80 4.75
CA ALA A 339 -7.72 16.39 6.03
C ALA A 339 -9.19 15.94 5.86
N GLU A 340 -9.99 16.68 5.09
CA GLU A 340 -11.39 16.33 4.81
C GLU A 340 -11.48 15.05 3.97
N ASN A 341 -10.59 14.89 2.98
CA ASN A 341 -10.54 13.70 2.13
C ASN A 341 -10.11 12.47 2.94
N THR A 342 -9.16 12.61 3.88
CA THR A 342 -8.76 11.53 4.80
C THR A 342 -9.91 11.12 5.71
N GLN A 343 -10.68 12.09 6.21
CA GLN A 343 -11.83 11.81 7.07
C GLN A 343 -12.95 11.10 6.31
N LEU A 344 -13.28 11.57 5.10
CA LEU A 344 -14.24 10.89 4.25
C LEU A 344 -13.76 9.48 3.87
N LEU A 345 -12.47 9.29 3.59
CA LEU A 345 -11.89 7.99 3.30
C LEU A 345 -12.06 7.02 4.48
N GLY A 346 -11.77 7.45 5.70
CA GLY A 346 -11.97 6.66 6.92
C GLY A 346 -13.44 6.27 7.11
N ALA A 347 -14.35 7.23 6.95
CA ALA A 347 -15.79 7.04 7.04
C ALA A 347 -16.34 6.04 6.02
N VAL A 348 -15.96 6.18 4.75
CA VAL A 348 -16.40 5.25 3.69
C VAL A 348 -15.81 3.86 3.95
N ASN A 349 -14.54 3.75 4.37
CA ASN A 349 -13.93 2.49 4.77
C ASN A 349 -14.65 1.84 5.97
N SER A 350 -15.14 2.63 6.93
CA SER A 350 -15.98 2.12 8.02
C SER A 350 -17.32 1.60 7.51
N ALA A 351 -17.96 2.29 6.55
CA ALA A 351 -19.21 1.86 5.96
C ALA A 351 -19.08 0.55 5.19
N LEU A 352 -17.94 0.34 4.50
CA LEU A 352 -17.66 -0.91 3.76
C LEU A 352 -17.65 -2.16 4.65
N LEU A 353 -17.32 -2.02 5.94
CA LEU A 353 -17.28 -3.13 6.89
C LEU A 353 -18.66 -3.51 7.44
N THR A 354 -19.71 -2.81 7.03
CA THR A 354 -21.08 -3.11 7.46
C THR A 354 -21.70 -4.22 6.61
N ALA A 355 -22.47 -5.09 7.24
CA ALA A 355 -23.15 -6.20 6.53
C ALA A 355 -24.06 -5.74 5.37
N PRO A 356 -24.78 -4.60 5.44
CA PRO A 356 -25.61 -4.11 4.32
C PRO A 356 -24.83 -3.57 3.11
N VAL A 357 -23.58 -3.11 3.30
CA VAL A 357 -22.74 -2.52 2.24
C VAL A 357 -21.78 -3.54 1.62
N ASN A 358 -21.80 -4.79 2.09
CA ASN A 358 -20.85 -5.86 1.74
C ASN A 358 -20.50 -5.99 0.24
N GLY A 359 -19.37 -6.66 -0.01
CA GLY A 359 -18.56 -6.55 -1.22
C GLY A 359 -19.26 -6.55 -2.59
N ALA A 360 -20.31 -7.36 -2.79
CA ALA A 360 -21.03 -7.36 -4.06
C ALA A 360 -21.68 -6.00 -4.37
N ILE A 361 -22.14 -5.30 -3.34
CA ILE A 361 -22.69 -3.94 -3.43
C ILE A 361 -21.53 -2.92 -3.47
N ALA A 362 -20.47 -3.11 -2.68
CA ALA A 362 -19.34 -2.18 -2.66
C ALA A 362 -18.56 -2.08 -3.99
N SER A 363 -18.58 -3.12 -4.83
CA SER A 363 -17.87 -3.12 -6.13
C SER A 363 -18.70 -2.62 -7.31
N GLU A 364 -20.00 -2.40 -7.14
CA GLU A 364 -20.79 -1.71 -8.15
C GLU A 364 -20.55 -0.20 -8.02
N LYS A 365 -20.08 0.43 -9.10
CA LYS A 365 -19.72 1.86 -9.11
C LYS A 365 -20.85 2.75 -8.60
N GLU A 366 -22.08 2.48 -9.05
CA GLU A 366 -23.26 3.27 -8.71
C GLU A 366 -23.62 3.20 -7.22
N THR A 367 -23.51 2.03 -6.61
CA THR A 367 -23.81 1.81 -5.18
C THR A 367 -22.67 2.32 -4.31
N LEU A 368 -21.41 2.12 -4.71
CA LEU A 368 -20.26 2.71 -4.03
C LEU A 368 -20.35 4.25 -4.04
N GLN A 369 -20.74 4.84 -5.17
CA GLN A 369 -20.99 6.28 -5.24
C GLN A 369 -22.13 6.72 -4.31
N ALA A 370 -23.19 5.92 -4.17
CA ALA A 370 -24.29 6.24 -3.24
C ALA A 370 -23.84 6.23 -1.77
N VAL A 371 -22.99 5.28 -1.37
CA VAL A 371 -22.36 5.25 -0.03
C VAL A 371 -21.53 6.52 0.20
N ILE A 372 -20.69 6.89 -0.76
CA ILE A 372 -19.85 8.10 -0.70
C ILE A 372 -20.70 9.35 -0.59
N ASP A 373 -21.75 9.49 -1.41
CA ASP A 373 -22.64 10.65 -1.41
C ASP A 373 -23.41 10.78 -0.09
N ALA A 374 -23.93 9.66 0.44
CA ALA A 374 -24.66 9.62 1.70
C ALA A 374 -23.76 9.99 2.88
N TYR A 375 -22.57 9.41 2.98
CA TYR A 375 -21.64 9.74 4.06
C TYR A 375 -21.14 11.19 3.94
N THR A 376 -20.88 11.67 2.72
CA THR A 376 -20.54 13.08 2.48
C THR A 376 -21.63 14.00 3.02
N ALA A 377 -22.92 13.69 2.78
CA ALA A 377 -24.03 14.46 3.31
C ALA A 377 -24.07 14.45 4.85
N ILE A 378 -23.81 13.30 5.48
CA ILE A 378 -23.72 13.15 6.94
C ILE A 378 -22.58 14.01 7.53
N LEU A 379 -21.38 13.95 6.96
CA LEU A 379 -20.23 14.75 7.42
C LEU A 379 -20.46 16.25 7.23
N VAL A 380 -21.13 16.66 6.15
CA VAL A 380 -21.52 18.06 5.95
C VAL A 380 -22.51 18.50 7.02
N HIS A 381 -23.56 17.70 7.25
CA HIS A 381 -24.62 17.99 8.20
C HIS A 381 -24.10 18.20 9.63
N SER A 382 -23.10 17.41 10.04
CA SER A 382 -22.49 17.44 11.38
C SER A 382 -21.86 18.76 11.82
N THR A 383 -21.84 19.77 10.94
CA THR A 383 -21.30 21.09 11.21
C THR A 383 -22.30 22.23 11.00
N THR A 384 -23.56 21.92 10.71
CA THR A 384 -24.56 22.93 10.33
C THR A 384 -25.52 23.32 11.44
N ASP A 385 -25.66 22.50 12.50
CA ASP A 385 -26.61 22.74 13.61
C ASP A 385 -28.03 23.09 13.11
N ALA A 386 -28.47 22.44 12.02
CA ALA A 386 -29.71 22.75 11.32
C ALA A 386 -30.56 21.47 11.13
N THR A 387 -31.89 21.60 11.17
CA THR A 387 -32.82 20.49 10.91
C THR A 387 -32.90 20.16 9.41
N GLY A 388 -33.15 18.89 9.07
CA GLY A 388 -33.39 18.47 7.69
C GLY A 388 -32.11 17.98 7.01
N GLY A 389 -31.30 17.25 7.78
CA GLY A 389 -30.12 16.55 7.31
C GLY A 389 -30.44 15.27 6.50
N PRO A 390 -29.49 14.32 6.48
CA PRO A 390 -29.67 13.01 5.87
C PRO A 390 -30.93 12.31 6.42
N SER A 391 -31.65 11.61 5.56
CA SER A 391 -32.81 10.79 5.90
C SER A 391 -32.43 9.43 6.45
N ALA A 392 -33.37 8.70 7.08
CA ALA A 392 -33.14 7.32 7.51
C ALA A 392 -32.69 6.39 6.36
N ASP A 393 -33.13 6.66 5.12
CA ASP A 393 -32.69 5.91 3.94
C ASP A 393 -31.21 6.19 3.62
N ASP A 394 -30.72 7.41 3.84
CA ASP A 394 -29.30 7.76 3.63
C ASP A 394 -28.39 7.04 4.64
N TYR A 395 -28.82 6.91 5.91
CA TYR A 395 -28.12 6.11 6.91
C TYR A 395 -28.12 4.61 6.56
N ALA A 396 -29.24 4.10 6.03
CA ALA A 396 -29.31 2.72 5.57
C ALA A 396 -28.37 2.46 4.37
N VAL A 397 -28.15 3.45 3.50
CA VAL A 397 -27.20 3.35 2.37
C VAL A 397 -25.76 3.14 2.84
N ILE A 398 -25.34 3.79 3.94
CA ILE A 398 -24.01 3.56 4.54
C ILE A 398 -23.97 2.33 5.45
N GLY A 399 -25.09 1.60 5.56
CA GLY A 399 -25.21 0.38 6.33
C GLY A 399 -25.44 0.55 7.82
N ALA A 400 -25.81 1.76 8.29
CA ALA A 400 -26.18 1.99 9.67
C ALA A 400 -27.57 1.38 9.99
N GLU A 401 -27.65 0.56 11.03
CA GLU A 401 -28.89 -0.05 11.50
C GLU A 401 -29.57 0.81 12.57
N LEU A 402 -30.50 1.65 12.13
CA LEU A 402 -31.28 2.52 13.02
C LEU A 402 -32.44 1.77 13.69
N ASP A 403 -32.62 1.95 15.01
CA ASP A 403 -33.81 1.45 15.72
C ASP A 403 -35.10 2.08 15.14
N VAL A 404 -36.22 1.34 15.19
CA VAL A 404 -37.51 1.81 14.65
C VAL A 404 -37.97 3.14 15.25
N ALA A 405 -37.61 3.43 16.51
CA ALA A 405 -37.93 4.68 17.19
C ALA A 405 -37.20 5.88 16.59
N VAL A 406 -36.09 5.66 15.89
CA VAL A 406 -35.23 6.68 15.26
C VAL A 406 -35.14 6.50 13.75
N GLN A 407 -36.17 5.92 13.12
CA GLN A 407 -36.31 5.93 11.65
C GLN A 407 -37.24 7.04 11.17
N SER A 408 -38.08 7.60 12.05
CA SER A 408 -39.00 8.70 11.74
C SER A 408 -39.56 9.36 13.00
N GLY A 409 -40.13 10.56 12.86
CA GLY A 409 -40.80 11.28 13.94
C GLY A 409 -39.83 11.80 15.01
N ASP A 410 -40.35 12.03 16.22
CA ASP A 410 -39.64 12.70 17.31
C ASP A 410 -38.26 12.09 17.63
N GLY A 411 -38.11 10.76 17.55
CA GLY A 411 -36.82 10.10 17.79
C GLY A 411 -35.80 10.37 16.70
N PHE A 412 -36.24 10.41 15.44
CA PHE A 412 -35.38 10.77 14.33
C PHE A 412 -35.03 12.26 14.35
N ASP A 413 -35.97 13.13 14.73
CA ASP A 413 -35.72 14.56 14.84
C ASP A 413 -34.62 14.86 15.89
N LEU A 414 -34.66 14.17 17.04
CA LEU A 414 -33.60 14.26 18.06
C LEU A 414 -32.26 13.74 17.55
N PHE A 415 -32.26 12.59 16.85
CA PHE A 415 -31.07 12.00 16.26
C PHE A 415 -30.45 12.89 15.17
N ASP A 416 -31.25 13.48 14.27
CA ASP A 416 -30.80 14.40 13.22
C ASP A 416 -30.11 15.64 13.80
N GLU A 417 -30.66 16.21 14.88
CA GLU A 417 -30.05 17.35 15.59
C GLU A 417 -28.78 16.95 16.35
N ALA A 418 -28.75 15.76 16.94
CA ALA A 418 -27.54 15.20 17.57
C ALA A 418 -26.41 15.03 16.55
N ILE A 419 -26.67 14.41 15.39
CA ILE A 419 -25.68 14.31 14.31
C ILE A 419 -25.23 15.70 13.87
N GLY A 420 -26.17 16.64 13.67
CA GLY A 420 -25.91 18.00 13.22
C GLY A 420 -25.00 18.84 14.13
N SER A 421 -24.82 18.43 15.39
CA SER A 421 -24.02 19.10 16.41
C SER A 421 -22.81 18.29 16.92
N ALA A 422 -22.72 17.00 16.58
CA ALA A 422 -21.66 16.10 17.04
C ALA A 422 -20.25 16.49 16.53
N GLY A 423 -20.18 17.06 15.32
CA GLY A 423 -18.92 17.27 14.61
C GLY A 423 -18.38 15.99 13.95
N LYS A 424 -17.49 16.18 12.96
CA LYS A 424 -17.10 15.08 12.05
C LYS A 424 -16.37 13.93 12.74
N ASP A 425 -15.56 14.20 13.76
CA ASP A 425 -14.77 13.17 14.46
C ASP A 425 -15.63 12.25 15.36
N ALA A 426 -16.87 12.64 15.65
CA ALA A 426 -17.78 11.86 16.50
C ALA A 426 -18.76 11.00 15.67
N ILE A 427 -18.64 11.05 14.35
CA ILE A 427 -19.51 10.36 13.38
C ILE A 427 -18.70 9.82 12.19
N ASP A 428 -17.38 9.66 12.34
CA ASP A 428 -16.50 9.20 11.26
C ASP A 428 -16.47 7.67 11.13
N THR A 429 -17.24 6.96 11.97
CA THR A 429 -17.54 5.55 11.80
C THR A 429 -19.04 5.23 11.90
N VAL A 430 -19.49 4.18 11.21
CA VAL A 430 -20.89 3.72 11.30
C VAL A 430 -21.30 3.34 12.74
N PRO A 431 -20.46 2.61 13.52
CA PRO A 431 -20.78 2.31 14.92
C PRO A 431 -21.00 3.54 15.81
N GLU A 432 -20.32 4.67 15.57
CA GLU A 432 -20.56 5.90 16.32
C GLU A 432 -21.91 6.53 15.99
N ILE A 433 -22.27 6.55 14.70
CA ILE A 433 -23.61 6.98 14.24
C ILE A 433 -24.70 6.12 14.88
N GLU A 434 -24.51 4.79 14.90
CA GLU A 434 -25.43 3.85 15.55
C GLU A 434 -25.51 4.05 17.08
N ALA A 435 -24.40 4.39 17.74
CA ALA A 435 -24.39 4.67 19.18
C ALA A 435 -25.22 5.91 19.53
N LEU A 436 -25.14 6.98 18.72
CA LEU A 436 -25.98 8.17 18.87
C LEU A 436 -27.45 7.83 18.61
N ALA A 437 -27.75 7.07 17.55
CA ALA A 437 -29.09 6.61 17.23
C ALA A 437 -29.70 5.75 18.36
N SER A 438 -28.92 4.82 18.90
CA SER A 438 -29.31 3.97 20.02
C SER A 438 -29.59 4.78 21.29
N THR A 439 -28.79 5.81 21.55
CA THR A 439 -29.00 6.72 22.69
C THR A 439 -30.29 7.53 22.52
N ALA A 440 -30.52 8.11 21.35
CA ALA A 440 -31.77 8.81 21.04
C ALA A 440 -32.99 7.88 21.17
N ALA A 441 -32.90 6.64 20.70
CA ALA A 441 -33.96 5.65 20.84
C ALA A 441 -34.27 5.34 22.32
N ARG A 442 -33.23 5.20 23.17
CA ARG A 442 -33.40 4.97 24.61
C ARG A 442 -33.94 6.18 25.37
N VAL A 443 -33.69 7.40 24.91
CA VAL A 443 -34.40 8.60 25.42
C VAL A 443 -35.89 8.46 25.16
N MET A 444 -36.28 8.08 23.94
CA MET A 444 -37.69 7.87 23.58
C MET A 444 -38.31 6.71 24.37
N GLU A 445 -37.57 5.62 24.57
CA GLU A 445 -38.00 4.49 25.41
C GLU A 445 -38.27 4.94 26.86
N THR A 446 -37.34 5.71 27.45
CA THR A 446 -37.46 6.21 28.82
C THR A 446 -38.75 7.04 29.01
N VAL A 447 -39.14 7.86 28.04
CA VAL A 447 -40.42 8.60 28.08
C VAL A 447 -41.63 7.65 27.99
N ASN A 448 -41.56 6.64 27.13
CA ASN A 448 -42.71 5.78 26.84
C ASN A 448 -42.99 4.72 27.93
N VAL A 449 -41.94 4.13 28.50
CA VAL A 449 -42.05 3.02 29.45
C VAL A 449 -41.48 3.33 30.84
N GLY A 450 -40.87 4.50 31.03
CA GLY A 450 -40.34 4.99 32.30
C GLY A 450 -38.86 4.66 32.55
N SER A 451 -38.26 3.79 31.75
CA SER A 451 -36.85 3.39 31.85
C SER A 451 -36.38 2.71 30.56
N ALA A 452 -35.14 2.96 30.14
CA ALA A 452 -34.50 2.23 29.04
C ALA A 452 -33.74 0.97 29.51
N ASP A 453 -33.52 0.01 28.60
CA ASP A 453 -32.64 -1.16 28.81
C ASP A 453 -31.67 -1.33 27.63
N PRO A 454 -30.35 -1.12 27.80
CA PRO A 454 -29.68 -0.72 29.04
C PRO A 454 -29.99 0.73 29.44
N ALA A 455 -29.90 1.03 30.74
CA ALA A 455 -30.15 2.38 31.28
C ALA A 455 -29.23 3.44 30.64
N LEU A 456 -29.75 4.66 30.50
CA LEU A 456 -28.99 5.81 29.99
C LEU A 456 -27.88 6.20 30.96
N THR A 457 -26.69 6.47 30.42
CA THR A 457 -25.52 6.94 31.16
C THR A 457 -25.25 8.42 30.95
N ALA A 458 -24.46 9.04 31.83
CA ALA A 458 -24.08 10.44 31.69
C ALA A 458 -23.22 10.68 30.44
N ALA A 459 -22.33 9.74 30.12
CA ALA A 459 -21.49 9.78 28.92
C ALA A 459 -22.34 9.79 27.65
N GLU A 460 -23.28 8.86 27.50
CA GLU A 460 -24.14 8.76 26.31
C GLU A 460 -24.98 10.03 26.09
N LEU A 461 -25.54 10.60 27.17
CA LEU A 461 -26.30 11.86 27.05
C LEU A 461 -25.39 13.07 26.72
N THR A 462 -24.12 13.03 27.12
CA THR A 462 -23.13 14.03 26.75
C THR A 462 -22.73 13.88 25.28
N ASP A 463 -22.53 12.65 24.81
CA ASP A 463 -22.22 12.34 23.41
C ASP A 463 -23.40 12.73 22.49
N LEU A 464 -24.64 12.60 22.96
CA LEU A 464 -25.83 13.11 22.27
C LEU A 464 -25.86 14.65 22.17
N GLY A 465 -25.02 15.36 22.92
CA GLY A 465 -24.88 16.82 22.86
C GLY A 465 -25.38 17.58 24.10
N LEU A 466 -25.80 16.89 25.17
CA LEU A 466 -26.22 17.58 26.40
C LEU A 466 -25.01 18.06 27.22
N THR A 467 -25.23 19.16 27.94
CA THR A 467 -24.26 19.71 28.88
C THR A 467 -24.79 19.69 30.32
N GLY A 468 -23.87 19.54 31.28
CA GLY A 468 -24.20 19.55 32.71
C GLY A 468 -24.80 18.25 33.25
N VAL A 469 -24.84 17.18 32.45
CA VAL A 469 -25.16 15.83 32.91
C VAL A 469 -23.89 15.19 33.47
N THR A 470 -23.96 14.62 34.67
CA THR A 470 -22.84 13.99 35.37
C THR A 470 -23.30 12.68 36.00
N GLU A 471 -22.36 11.83 36.42
CA GLU A 471 -22.67 10.60 37.17
C GLU A 471 -23.45 10.89 38.46
N ASP A 472 -23.25 12.06 39.08
CA ASP A 472 -23.96 12.45 40.29
C ASP A 472 -25.45 12.76 40.04
N ASN A 473 -25.79 13.34 38.88
CA ASN A 473 -27.15 13.81 38.60
C ASN A 473 -27.91 12.96 37.57
N ILE A 474 -27.28 11.93 36.99
CA ILE A 474 -27.87 11.10 35.93
C ILE A 474 -29.21 10.49 36.35
N ASN A 475 -29.32 10.01 37.59
CA ASN A 475 -30.57 9.45 38.10
C ASN A 475 -31.72 10.46 38.07
N ALA A 476 -31.46 11.71 38.51
CA ALA A 476 -32.45 12.77 38.48
C ALA A 476 -32.79 13.24 37.05
N VAL A 477 -31.80 13.23 36.15
CA VAL A 477 -32.00 13.53 34.72
C VAL A 477 -32.88 12.47 34.06
N VAL A 478 -32.58 11.19 34.27
CA VAL A 478 -33.39 10.07 33.75
C VAL A 478 -34.81 10.10 34.32
N ASP A 479 -34.97 10.37 35.62
CA ASP A 479 -36.30 10.50 36.24
C ASP A 479 -37.08 11.70 35.66
N ALA A 480 -36.38 12.81 35.31
CA ALA A 480 -36.99 13.97 34.66
C ALA A 480 -37.43 13.67 33.21
N ILE A 481 -36.69 12.83 32.48
CA ILE A 481 -37.07 12.32 31.16
C ILE A 481 -38.28 11.39 31.29
N ALA A 482 -38.23 10.43 32.21
CA ALA A 482 -39.33 9.48 32.47
C ALA A 482 -40.63 10.16 32.93
N ALA A 483 -40.53 11.35 33.53
CA ALA A 483 -41.68 12.15 33.94
C ALA A 483 -42.41 12.85 32.78
N LYS A 484 -41.85 12.86 31.58
CA LYS A 484 -42.52 13.41 30.38
C LYS A 484 -43.66 12.51 29.93
N THR A 485 -44.63 13.11 29.25
CA THR A 485 -45.85 12.39 28.83
C THR A 485 -45.93 12.17 27.32
N SER A 486 -45.02 12.78 26.56
CA SER A 486 -44.95 12.70 25.11
C SER A 486 -43.50 12.78 24.67
N THR A 487 -43.12 11.97 23.68
CA THR A 487 -41.80 12.02 23.03
C THR A 487 -41.51 13.39 22.41
N SER A 488 -42.54 14.14 22.04
CA SER A 488 -42.41 15.51 21.55
C SER A 488 -41.79 16.47 22.57
N ASP A 489 -41.82 16.14 23.87
CA ASP A 489 -41.22 16.96 24.93
C ASP A 489 -39.69 16.78 25.00
N VAL A 490 -39.12 15.87 24.20
CA VAL A 490 -37.69 15.56 24.09
C VAL A 490 -37.23 15.38 22.64
N ALA A 491 -38.02 15.86 21.66
CA ALA A 491 -37.77 15.66 20.23
C ALA A 491 -36.66 16.54 19.65
N SER A 492 -36.06 17.42 20.46
CA SER A 492 -34.95 18.29 20.08
C SER A 492 -33.90 18.33 21.19
N LEU A 493 -32.64 18.63 20.86
CA LEU A 493 -31.59 18.81 21.86
C LEU A 493 -31.92 19.95 22.81
N THR A 494 -32.57 21.01 22.31
CA THR A 494 -33.01 22.14 23.15
C THR A 494 -34.06 21.72 24.19
N ASP A 495 -35.06 20.93 23.78
CA ASP A 495 -36.10 20.45 24.68
C ASP A 495 -35.50 19.46 25.68
N LEU A 496 -34.69 18.52 25.22
CA LEU A 496 -34.02 17.54 26.07
C LEU A 496 -33.06 18.21 27.07
N GLN A 497 -32.32 19.24 26.66
CA GLN A 497 -31.45 20.03 27.56
C GLN A 497 -32.28 20.75 28.64
N THR A 498 -33.50 21.20 28.33
CA THR A 498 -34.42 21.78 29.32
C THR A 498 -34.89 20.72 30.33
N VAL A 499 -35.17 19.51 29.86
CA VAL A 499 -35.51 18.37 30.74
C VAL A 499 -34.32 18.00 31.63
N ALA A 500 -33.12 17.89 31.07
CA ALA A 500 -31.90 17.62 31.84
C ALA A 500 -31.62 18.70 32.88
N GLY A 501 -31.84 19.99 32.54
CA GLY A 501 -31.75 21.08 33.50
C GLY A 501 -32.77 20.97 34.66
N THR A 502 -33.96 20.41 34.40
CA THR A 502 -34.94 20.11 35.46
C THR A 502 -34.43 18.99 36.36
N GLY A 503 -33.82 17.94 35.80
CA GLY A 503 -33.19 16.87 36.57
C GLY A 503 -32.02 17.36 37.43
N ALA A 504 -31.13 18.18 36.87
CA ALA A 504 -30.03 18.78 37.62
C ALA A 504 -30.50 19.66 38.80
N GLN A 505 -31.63 20.37 38.63
CA GLN A 505 -32.25 21.11 39.74
C GLN A 505 -32.84 20.14 40.77
N ALA A 506 -33.53 19.08 40.35
CA ALA A 506 -34.07 18.06 41.25
C ALA A 506 -32.97 17.37 42.08
N HIS A 507 -31.80 17.14 41.49
CA HIS A 507 -30.61 16.65 42.19
C HIS A 507 -30.17 17.60 43.31
N THR A 508 -30.06 18.90 43.01
CA THR A 508 -29.70 19.94 43.99
C THR A 508 -30.75 20.03 45.11
N ASP A 509 -32.04 19.99 44.75
CA ASP A 509 -33.13 20.07 45.71
C ASP A 509 -33.16 18.84 46.63
N ALA A 510 -32.85 17.65 46.10
CA ALA A 510 -32.80 16.41 46.88
C ALA A 510 -31.65 16.42 47.90
N LEU A 511 -30.45 16.86 47.50
CA LEU A 511 -29.34 17.05 48.44
C LEU A 511 -29.71 18.06 49.53
N ALA A 512 -30.37 19.18 49.19
CA ALA A 512 -30.82 20.14 50.19
C ALA A 512 -31.89 19.58 51.15
N VAL A 513 -32.73 18.66 50.70
CA VAL A 513 -33.68 17.94 51.57
C VAL A 513 -32.95 17.03 52.55
N ILE A 514 -31.93 16.31 52.09
CA ILE A 514 -31.11 15.39 52.90
C ILE A 514 -30.26 16.16 53.91
N GLU A 515 -29.54 17.19 53.44
CA GLU A 515 -28.73 18.11 54.25
C GLU A 515 -29.56 18.73 55.38
N ARG A 516 -30.72 19.31 55.06
CA ARG A 516 -31.61 19.93 56.05
C ARG A 516 -32.16 18.92 57.05
N TYR A 517 -32.44 17.69 56.61
CA TYR A 517 -32.93 16.66 57.52
C TYR A 517 -31.85 16.25 58.54
N ALA A 518 -30.59 16.15 58.11
CA ALA A 518 -29.45 15.88 58.99
C ALA A 518 -29.15 17.06 59.92
N GLU A 519 -29.08 18.29 59.39
CA GLU A 519 -28.79 19.51 60.19
C GLU A 519 -29.77 19.73 61.34
N GLU A 520 -31.03 19.28 61.18
CA GLU A 520 -32.10 19.47 62.16
C GLU A 520 -32.41 18.20 62.98
N ASP A 521 -31.50 17.21 63.00
CA ASP A 521 -31.63 15.94 63.75
C ASP A 521 -32.98 15.22 63.45
N GLY A 522 -33.44 15.27 62.20
CA GLY A 522 -34.70 14.69 61.75
C GLY A 522 -35.97 15.34 62.32
N SER A 523 -35.87 16.54 62.91
CA SER A 523 -36.97 17.25 63.56
C SER A 523 -37.26 18.62 62.91
N ASP A 524 -38.53 18.97 62.72
CA ASP A 524 -38.91 20.26 62.11
C ASP A 524 -38.52 21.46 63.01
N PRO A 525 -37.63 22.37 62.54
CA PRO A 525 -37.20 23.55 63.32
C PRO A 525 -38.31 24.58 63.54
N SER A 526 -39.47 24.43 62.89
CA SER A 526 -40.61 25.36 62.96
C SER A 526 -40.26 26.79 62.50
N ASP A 527 -39.30 26.91 61.58
CA ASP A 527 -38.82 28.18 60.99
C ASP A 527 -39.75 28.75 59.90
N GLY A 528 -40.79 27.98 59.53
CA GLY A 528 -41.77 28.34 58.51
C GLY A 528 -41.43 27.85 57.10
N ASN A 529 -40.29 27.18 56.93
CA ASN A 529 -39.94 26.46 55.71
C ASN A 529 -40.51 25.04 55.74
N ALA A 530 -40.68 24.41 54.57
CA ALA A 530 -41.09 23.02 54.51
C ALA A 530 -39.98 22.13 55.09
N PHE A 531 -40.33 21.25 56.02
CA PHE A 531 -39.46 20.18 56.50
C PHE A 531 -39.97 18.86 55.93
N VAL A 532 -39.15 18.21 55.11
CA VAL A 532 -39.49 16.99 54.38
C VAL A 532 -38.61 15.87 54.90
N THR A 533 -39.21 14.71 55.18
CA THR A 533 -38.44 13.50 55.47
C THR A 533 -37.93 12.92 54.16
N PRO A 534 -36.60 12.70 54.00
CA PRO A 534 -36.04 12.14 52.77
C PRO A 534 -36.69 10.80 52.42
N SER A 535 -37.10 10.67 51.18
CA SER A 535 -37.69 9.46 50.60
C SER A 535 -36.66 8.73 49.73
N ALA A 536 -36.96 7.50 49.32
CA ALA A 536 -36.10 6.77 48.37
C ALA A 536 -35.89 7.52 47.04
N ALA A 537 -36.87 8.33 46.62
CA ALA A 537 -36.74 9.17 45.44
C ALA A 537 -35.77 10.35 45.65
N ASP A 538 -35.70 10.90 46.86
CA ASP A 538 -34.73 11.94 47.20
C ASP A 538 -33.30 11.37 47.19
N TYR A 539 -33.06 10.20 47.78
CA TYR A 539 -31.74 9.54 47.69
C TYR A 539 -31.35 9.22 46.25
N ARG A 540 -32.28 8.69 45.45
CA ARG A 540 -32.06 8.42 44.03
C ARG A 540 -31.71 9.69 43.26
N ALA A 541 -32.48 10.77 43.43
CA ALA A 541 -32.22 12.05 42.78
C ALA A 541 -30.92 12.70 43.26
N ALA A 542 -30.53 12.48 44.52
CA ALA A 542 -29.24 12.87 45.08
C ALA A 542 -28.05 12.03 44.57
N GLY A 543 -28.27 11.11 43.62
CA GLY A 543 -27.23 10.31 42.99
C GLY A 543 -27.05 8.92 43.57
N VAL A 544 -27.80 8.54 44.63
CA VAL A 544 -27.63 7.26 45.32
C VAL A 544 -28.87 6.38 45.15
N ASP A 545 -28.81 5.44 44.20
CA ASP A 545 -29.92 4.51 43.96
C ASP A 545 -29.94 3.36 44.98
N LEU A 546 -30.81 3.49 45.97
CA LEU A 546 -31.01 2.51 47.03
C LEU A 546 -31.47 1.14 46.52
N SER A 547 -32.08 1.05 45.32
CA SER A 547 -32.54 -0.22 44.76
C SER A 547 -31.40 -1.13 44.27
N THR A 548 -30.21 -0.56 44.07
CA THR A 548 -29.00 -1.30 43.67
C THR A 548 -28.30 -1.96 44.86
N GLN A 549 -28.64 -1.54 46.08
CA GLN A 549 -28.00 -2.01 47.30
C GLN A 549 -28.55 -3.38 47.71
N THR A 550 -27.66 -4.28 48.13
CA THR A 550 -28.06 -5.63 48.58
C THR A 550 -28.40 -5.60 50.06
N VAL A 551 -29.65 -5.29 50.39
CA VAL A 551 -30.15 -5.18 51.76
C VAL A 551 -31.45 -5.99 51.95
N PRO A 552 -31.83 -6.37 53.18
CA PRO A 552 -33.07 -7.11 53.45
C PRO A 552 -34.35 -6.24 53.38
N PHE A 553 -34.27 -5.07 52.74
CA PHE A 553 -35.33 -4.06 52.66
C PHE A 553 -35.60 -3.68 51.20
N ASP A 554 -36.82 -3.23 50.91
CA ASP A 554 -37.04 -2.46 49.69
C ASP A 554 -36.48 -1.03 49.84
N SER A 555 -36.44 -0.26 48.76
CA SER A 555 -35.82 1.07 48.76
C SER A 555 -36.52 2.05 49.71
N SER A 556 -37.83 1.92 49.92
CA SER A 556 -38.60 2.80 50.82
C SER A 556 -38.30 2.50 52.28
N ASP A 557 -38.26 1.21 52.64
CA ASP A 557 -37.89 0.77 53.99
C ASP A 557 -36.42 1.08 54.28
N PHE A 558 -35.54 0.93 53.29
CA PHE A 558 -34.13 1.28 53.44
C PHE A 558 -33.91 2.79 53.64
N ALA A 559 -34.59 3.64 52.87
CA ALA A 559 -34.58 5.09 53.07
C ALA A 559 -35.04 5.47 54.50
N THR A 560 -36.10 4.81 54.99
CA THR A 560 -36.59 5.03 56.36
C THR A 560 -35.53 4.66 57.41
N ALA A 561 -34.80 3.57 57.19
CA ALA A 561 -33.71 3.15 58.06
C ALA A 561 -32.52 4.14 58.00
N LEU A 562 -32.13 4.61 56.81
CA LEU A 562 -31.07 5.61 56.61
C LEU A 562 -31.40 6.93 57.30
N ASN A 563 -32.66 7.37 57.27
CA ASN A 563 -33.08 8.59 57.97
C ASN A 563 -32.82 8.50 59.49
N THR A 564 -32.74 7.31 60.08
CA THR A 564 -32.33 7.18 61.49
C THR A 564 -30.85 7.47 61.73
N VAL A 565 -30.01 7.24 60.71
CA VAL A 565 -28.58 7.59 60.71
C VAL A 565 -28.44 9.10 60.52
N LEU A 566 -29.15 9.67 59.54
CA LEU A 566 -29.15 11.12 59.31
C LEU A 566 -29.62 11.93 60.52
N ALA A 567 -30.60 11.41 61.28
CA ALA A 567 -31.12 12.08 62.47
C ALA A 567 -30.20 11.95 63.72
N ALA A 568 -29.03 11.32 63.60
CA ALA A 568 -28.08 11.25 64.69
C ALA A 568 -27.41 12.62 64.90
N ALA A 569 -27.43 13.15 66.13
CA ALA A 569 -26.93 14.49 66.49
C ALA A 569 -25.44 14.78 66.23
N SER A 570 -24.74 13.83 65.65
CA SER A 570 -23.32 13.86 65.30
C SER A 570 -23.09 13.79 63.78
N VAL A 571 -24.15 13.63 63.00
CA VAL A 571 -24.15 13.76 61.54
C VAL A 571 -24.63 15.19 61.26
N GLU A 572 -23.72 16.04 60.81
CA GLU A 572 -24.03 17.42 60.44
C GLU A 572 -24.51 17.48 58.98
N GLY A 573 -25.22 18.55 58.58
CA GLY A 573 -25.69 18.68 57.19
C GLY A 573 -24.56 18.59 56.16
N ALA A 574 -23.40 19.16 56.47
CA ALA A 574 -22.19 19.11 55.63
C ALA A 574 -21.58 17.72 55.48
N ASP A 575 -22.02 16.71 56.26
CA ASP A 575 -21.56 15.33 56.10
C ASP A 575 -22.34 14.59 54.99
N VAL A 576 -23.37 15.22 54.40
CA VAL A 576 -24.28 14.62 53.40
C VAL A 576 -24.75 15.60 52.33
N ASP A 577 -24.11 16.77 52.20
CA ASP A 577 -24.54 17.84 51.28
C ASP A 577 -24.09 17.61 49.82
N THR A 578 -23.25 16.59 49.58
CA THR A 578 -22.88 16.09 48.26
C THR A 578 -23.12 14.59 48.08
N THR A 579 -23.28 14.15 46.82
CA THR A 579 -23.34 12.73 46.45
C THR A 579 -22.13 11.94 46.95
N ALA A 580 -20.94 12.55 46.89
CA ALA A 580 -19.68 11.93 47.28
C ALA A 580 -19.58 11.68 48.79
N GLU A 581 -20.24 12.49 49.61
CA GLU A 581 -20.31 12.31 51.06
C GLU A 581 -21.46 11.38 51.47
N LEU A 582 -22.59 11.47 50.77
CA LEU A 582 -23.75 10.62 51.01
C LEU A 582 -23.52 9.15 50.66
N THR A 583 -22.81 8.88 49.55
CA THR A 583 -22.64 7.50 49.03
C THR A 583 -21.93 6.57 50.04
N PRO A 584 -20.76 6.93 50.61
CA PRO A 584 -20.09 6.07 51.59
C PRO A 584 -20.95 5.77 52.83
N MET A 585 -21.76 6.73 53.29
CA MET A 585 -22.67 6.53 54.41
C MET A 585 -23.72 5.45 54.08
N VAL A 586 -24.34 5.55 52.90
CA VAL A 586 -25.35 4.59 52.43
C VAL A 586 -24.75 3.20 52.28
N GLU A 587 -23.60 3.07 51.62
CA GLU A 587 -22.92 1.80 51.38
C GLU A 587 -22.45 1.13 52.68
N THR A 588 -21.92 1.93 53.62
CA THR A 588 -21.50 1.43 54.93
C THR A 588 -22.70 0.87 55.70
N TYR A 589 -23.82 1.60 55.70
CA TYR A 589 -25.02 1.13 56.39
C TYR A 589 -25.64 -0.09 55.70
N ALA A 590 -25.65 -0.13 54.35
CA ALA A 590 -26.04 -1.31 53.59
C ALA A 590 -25.19 -2.54 53.97
N THR A 591 -23.87 -2.36 54.12
CA THR A 591 -22.95 -3.42 54.53
C THR A 591 -23.31 -3.99 55.91
N ILE A 592 -23.65 -3.12 56.87
CA ILE A 592 -24.12 -3.55 58.20
C ILE A 592 -25.40 -4.39 58.09
N LEU A 593 -26.39 -3.89 57.34
CA LEU A 593 -27.68 -4.57 57.18
C LEU A 593 -27.54 -5.92 56.47
N ALA A 594 -26.71 -5.98 55.42
CA ALA A 594 -26.42 -7.22 54.69
C ALA A 594 -25.74 -8.25 55.59
N ALA A 595 -24.74 -7.83 56.38
CA ALA A 595 -24.03 -8.73 57.29
C ALA A 595 -24.92 -9.23 58.44
N ALA A 596 -25.78 -8.37 58.96
CA ALA A 596 -26.76 -8.73 59.98
C ALA A 596 -27.79 -9.75 59.46
N ASP A 597 -28.27 -9.61 58.23
CA ASP A 597 -29.17 -10.58 57.60
C ASP A 597 -28.48 -11.93 57.33
N ALA A 598 -27.23 -11.87 56.85
CA ALA A 598 -26.44 -13.06 56.52
C ALA A 598 -25.80 -13.74 57.75
N GLY A 599 -25.75 -13.07 58.91
CA GLY A 599 -25.00 -13.51 60.09
C GLY A 599 -23.49 -13.62 59.83
N THR A 600 -22.95 -12.75 58.97
CA THR A 600 -21.53 -12.75 58.57
C THR A 600 -20.74 -11.72 59.35
N ALA A 601 -19.44 -11.97 59.53
CA ALA A 601 -18.58 -11.03 60.25
C ALA A 601 -18.49 -9.68 59.51
N LEU A 602 -18.64 -8.59 60.27
CA LEU A 602 -18.35 -7.23 59.80
C LEU A 602 -16.86 -6.92 59.98
N SER A 603 -16.31 -6.13 59.06
CA SER A 603 -14.94 -5.63 59.10
C SER A 603 -14.92 -4.12 58.87
N LEU A 604 -15.69 -3.39 59.66
CA LEU A 604 -15.74 -1.93 59.62
C LEU A 604 -14.65 -1.35 60.54
N ASP A 605 -14.07 -0.23 60.11
CA ASP A 605 -13.07 0.50 60.89
C ASP A 605 -13.64 1.75 61.56
N GLU A 606 -12.79 2.54 62.22
CA GLU A 606 -13.19 3.77 62.89
C GLU A 606 -13.80 4.81 61.93
N THR A 607 -13.32 4.87 60.69
CA THR A 607 -13.77 5.80 59.65
C THR A 607 -15.19 5.44 59.21
N ASP A 608 -15.46 4.15 59.01
CA ASP A 608 -16.78 3.65 58.63
C ASP A 608 -17.84 3.98 59.70
N TYR A 609 -17.50 3.80 60.98
CA TYR A 609 -18.42 4.14 62.06
C TYR A 609 -18.57 5.65 62.25
N ALA A 610 -17.55 6.45 61.90
CA ALA A 610 -17.66 7.91 61.90
C ALA A 610 -18.70 8.39 60.87
N LEU A 611 -18.74 7.78 59.67
CA LEU A 611 -19.75 8.07 58.64
C LEU A 611 -21.19 7.86 59.14
N LEU A 612 -21.41 6.97 60.11
CA LEU A 612 -22.73 6.70 60.67
C LEU A 612 -23.04 7.52 61.93
N GLY A 613 -22.25 8.55 62.22
CA GLY A 613 -22.38 9.37 63.42
C GLY A 613 -21.94 8.67 64.72
N LEU A 614 -21.34 7.48 64.67
CA LEU A 614 -20.90 6.78 65.88
C LEU A 614 -19.52 7.28 66.35
N THR A 615 -19.42 8.59 66.60
CA THR A 615 -18.15 9.29 66.91
C THR A 615 -17.43 8.76 68.15
N ASP A 616 -18.17 8.32 69.18
CA ASP A 616 -17.60 7.67 70.37
C ASP A 616 -16.99 6.29 70.04
N VAL A 617 -17.56 5.57 69.07
CA VAL A 617 -17.06 4.27 68.59
C VAL A 617 -15.84 4.50 67.68
N ALA A 618 -15.92 5.49 66.79
CA ALA A 618 -14.83 5.91 65.93
C ALA A 618 -13.60 6.43 66.71
N ALA A 619 -13.79 6.93 67.93
CA ALA A 619 -12.68 7.39 68.77
C ALA A 619 -11.86 6.26 69.43
N ASP A 620 -12.32 5.00 69.38
CA ASP A 620 -11.64 3.84 69.98
C ASP A 620 -11.69 2.59 69.09
N ALA A 621 -10.53 2.21 68.53
CA ALA A 621 -10.33 1.00 67.74
C ALA A 621 -10.93 -0.28 68.35
N ASN A 622 -10.88 -0.41 69.69
CA ASN A 622 -11.42 -1.57 70.37
C ASN A 622 -12.95 -1.52 70.42
N ALA A 623 -13.54 -0.33 70.51
CA ALA A 623 -14.99 -0.13 70.45
C ALA A 623 -15.51 -0.44 69.05
N ALA A 624 -14.86 0.06 67.99
CA ALA A 624 -15.16 -0.29 66.60
C ALA A 624 -15.10 -1.81 66.37
N THR A 625 -13.99 -2.44 66.77
CA THR A 625 -13.82 -3.90 66.68
C THR A 625 -14.90 -4.65 67.46
N LEU A 626 -15.24 -4.19 68.67
CA LEU A 626 -16.27 -4.84 69.49
C LEU A 626 -17.65 -4.74 68.83
N LEU A 627 -17.99 -3.58 68.28
CA LEU A 627 -19.27 -3.35 67.63
C LEU A 627 -19.40 -4.18 66.33
N SER A 628 -18.34 -4.25 65.51
CA SER A 628 -18.31 -5.11 64.33
C SER A 628 -18.51 -6.60 64.68
N ASN A 629 -18.04 -7.05 65.83
CA ASN A 629 -18.26 -8.42 66.31
C ASN A 629 -19.65 -8.66 66.91
N ALA A 630 -20.40 -7.60 67.26
CA ALA A 630 -21.65 -7.69 68.01
C ALA A 630 -22.91 -7.40 67.19
N LEU A 631 -22.77 -6.74 66.03
CA LEU A 631 -23.88 -6.37 65.14
C LEU A 631 -24.46 -7.56 64.33
N PRO A 632 -23.66 -8.47 63.75
CA PRO A 632 -24.14 -9.72 63.17
C PRO A 632 -24.49 -10.74 64.25
#